data_AF-A0A8T3N9X6-F1
#
_entry.id   AF-A0A8T3N9X6-F1
#
_cell.length_a   1.000
_cell.length_b   1.000
_cell.length_c   1.000
_cell.angle_alpha   90.00
_cell.angle_beta   90.00
_cell.angle_gamma   90.00
#
_symmetry.space_group_name_H-M   'P 1'
#
loop_
_entity.id
_entity.type
_entity.pdbx_description
1 polymer ?
#
loop_
_entity_poly.entity_id
_entity_poly.type
_entity_poly.pdbx_seq_one_letter_code
_entity_poly.pdbx_strand_id
1 'polypeptide(L)'
;MADIKAPLHGNIESDTELRPVLASTLLSEVEAMSLNNFMVRPQREHVERFRQPENWQCLDDQAMGVLFHHVSDLLSEQQAEHITTRLFDLTRLNLQLAVVEQKTALIERVLNRIRELAGALEAVGNVPVVRAQLERIHAVQEDEYWEGFALPMIEYLRRRLRGLIQFIDRTRSKSIYSALNDEIGEATENLKQLSDRRKMAQYRKKLEAFIRANENHSAIAKLRHDRR
;
A
#
# COMPACT_ATOMS: atom_id res chain seq x y z
N MET A 1 39.24 29.74 -14.95
CA MET A 1 38.25 29.79 -13.86
C MET A 1 37.20 28.75 -14.22
N ALA A 2 37.29 27.57 -13.64
CA ALA A 2 36.37 26.47 -13.91
C ALA A 2 35.24 26.56 -12.89
N ASP A 3 34.03 26.86 -13.35
CA ASP A 3 32.83 26.85 -12.53
C ASP A 3 32.56 25.41 -12.07
N ILE A 4 32.86 25.15 -10.79
CA ILE A 4 32.47 23.94 -10.09
C ILE A 4 30.97 24.09 -9.82
N LYS A 5 30.14 23.71 -10.80
CA LYS A 5 28.70 23.55 -10.63
C LYS A 5 28.51 22.49 -9.55
N ALA A 6 27.96 22.87 -8.40
CA ALA A 6 27.68 21.97 -7.29
C ALA A 6 26.93 20.72 -7.82
N PRO A 7 27.21 19.51 -7.30
CA PRO A 7 26.55 18.31 -7.80
C PRO A 7 25.03 18.47 -7.65
N LEU A 8 24.33 18.37 -8.78
CA LEU A 8 22.86 18.43 -8.84
C LEU A 8 22.22 17.27 -8.08
N HIS A 9 23.00 16.22 -7.82
CA HIS A 9 22.68 15.06 -7.01
C HIS A 9 23.17 15.33 -5.59
N GLY A 10 22.28 15.33 -4.60
CA GLY A 10 22.72 15.38 -3.19
C GLY A 10 23.47 14.12 -2.82
N ASN A 11 24.28 14.25 -1.76
CA ASN A 11 25.24 13.31 -1.15
C ASN A 11 24.73 11.88 -0.80
N ILE A 12 23.79 11.31 -1.56
CA ILE A 12 23.47 9.89 -1.52
C ILE A 12 24.12 9.34 -2.78
N GLU A 13 25.40 8.99 -2.68
CA GLU A 13 26.21 8.62 -3.84
C GLU A 13 26.17 7.11 -4.13
N SER A 14 25.59 6.31 -3.21
CA SER A 14 25.57 4.86 -3.32
C SER A 14 24.28 4.20 -2.84
N ASP A 15 23.93 3.06 -3.45
CA ASP A 15 22.82 2.20 -3.02
C ASP A 15 22.95 1.74 -1.56
N THR A 16 24.18 1.67 -1.06
CA THR A 16 24.52 1.32 0.32
C THR A 16 23.95 2.31 1.34
N GLU A 17 23.81 3.59 0.97
CA GLU A 17 23.25 4.64 1.83
C GLU A 17 21.71 4.72 1.77
N LEU A 18 21.10 4.16 0.72
CA LEU A 18 19.64 4.12 0.59
C LEU A 18 18.99 3.13 1.53
N ARG A 19 19.61 1.96 1.73
CA ARG A 19 19.07 0.92 2.60
C ARG A 19 18.81 1.40 4.03
N PRO A 20 19.76 2.05 4.75
CA PRO A 20 19.50 2.51 6.12
C PRO A 20 18.43 3.60 6.17
N VAL A 21 18.38 4.47 5.15
CA VAL A 21 17.35 5.49 5.02
C VAL A 21 15.95 4.87 4.91
N LEU A 22 15.78 3.90 4.00
CA LEU A 22 14.49 3.25 3.79
C LEU A 22 14.09 2.43 5.03
N ALA A 23 15.04 1.72 5.64
CA ALA A 23 14.82 0.98 6.87
C ALA A 23 14.37 1.90 8.02
N SER A 24 15.01 3.05 8.20
CA SER A 24 14.59 4.03 9.22
C SER A 24 13.20 4.60 8.96
N THR A 25 12.84 4.78 7.68
CA THR A 25 11.51 5.27 7.29
C THR A 25 10.46 4.22 7.66
N LEU A 26 10.64 2.97 7.23
CA LEU A 26 9.72 1.87 7.54
C LEU A 26 9.62 1.59 9.05
N LEU A 27 10.75 1.65 9.77
CA LEU A 27 10.75 1.56 11.22
C LEU A 27 9.88 2.65 11.86
N SER A 28 9.99 3.90 11.39
CA SER A 28 9.16 4.99 11.90
C SER A 28 7.66 4.78 11.63
N GLU A 29 7.30 4.13 10.52
CA GLU A 29 5.92 3.76 10.21
C GLU A 29 5.41 2.68 11.18
N VAL A 30 6.22 1.65 11.45
CA VAL A 30 5.89 0.57 12.39
C VAL A 30 5.81 1.08 13.83
N GLU A 31 6.71 1.97 14.24
CA GLU A 31 6.68 2.61 15.57
C GLU A 31 5.43 3.46 15.79
N ALA A 32 4.91 4.06 14.72
CA ALA A 32 3.70 4.87 14.75
C ALA A 32 2.41 4.03 14.67
N MET A 33 2.49 2.71 14.57
CA MET A 33 1.32 1.83 14.69
C MET A 33 0.90 1.72 16.15
N SER A 34 -0.35 2.07 16.47
CA SER A 34 -0.83 1.96 17.84
C SER A 34 -1.20 0.53 18.22
N LEU A 35 -0.60 0.02 19.30
CA LEU A 35 -0.88 -1.32 19.83
C LEU A 35 -2.30 -1.46 20.39
N ASN A 36 -2.98 -0.33 20.61
CA ASN A 36 -4.35 -0.30 21.10
C ASN A 36 -5.38 -0.46 19.99
N ASN A 37 -4.99 -0.25 18.73
CA ASN A 37 -5.85 -0.40 17.56
C ASN A 37 -6.30 -1.86 17.40
N PHE A 38 -7.60 -2.06 17.17
CA PHE A 38 -8.20 -3.37 16.99
C PHE A 38 -7.52 -4.21 15.90
N MET A 39 -7.06 -3.57 14.81
CA MET A 39 -6.37 -4.26 13.71
C MET A 39 -4.93 -4.68 14.06
N VAL A 40 -4.29 -3.95 14.98
CA VAL A 40 -2.89 -4.21 15.39
C VAL A 40 -2.83 -5.28 16.48
N ARG A 41 -3.85 -5.40 17.34
CA ARG A 41 -3.87 -6.37 18.46
C ARG A 41 -3.59 -7.83 18.04
N PRO A 42 -4.17 -8.38 16.97
CA PRO A 42 -3.88 -9.74 16.51
C PRO A 42 -2.43 -9.92 16.02
N GLN A 43 -1.82 -8.85 15.52
CA GLN A 43 -0.47 -8.85 14.92
C GLN A 43 0.59 -8.25 15.87
N ARG A 44 0.24 -8.07 17.15
CA ARG A 44 1.05 -7.33 18.13
C ARG A 44 2.46 -7.90 18.30
N GLU A 45 2.60 -9.23 18.32
CA GLU A 45 3.90 -9.90 18.43
C GLU A 45 4.84 -9.51 17.27
N HIS A 46 4.31 -9.47 16.04
CA HIS A 46 5.08 -9.09 14.87
C HIS A 46 5.43 -7.60 14.89
N VAL A 47 4.49 -6.73 15.26
CA VAL A 47 4.75 -5.29 15.37
C VAL A 47 5.79 -4.98 16.45
N GLU A 48 5.73 -5.61 17.62
CA GLU A 48 6.73 -5.43 18.69
C GLU A 48 8.13 -5.91 18.26
N ARG A 49 8.20 -7.04 17.53
CA ARG A 49 9.46 -7.53 16.95
C ARG A 49 10.04 -6.52 15.97
N PHE A 50 9.27 -6.04 15.00
CA PHE A 50 9.77 -5.11 13.99
C PHE A 50 9.87 -3.66 14.47
N ARG A 51 9.50 -3.37 15.71
CA ARG A 51 9.79 -2.08 16.38
C ARG A 51 11.25 -1.96 16.83
N GLN A 52 11.97 -3.07 16.91
CA GLN A 52 13.38 -3.07 17.30
C GLN A 52 14.27 -2.75 16.10
N PRO A 53 15.11 -1.69 16.15
CA PRO A 53 15.97 -1.28 15.03
C PRO A 53 16.99 -2.35 14.64
N GLU A 54 17.37 -3.24 15.56
CA GLU A 54 18.30 -4.36 15.31
C GLU A 54 17.76 -5.32 14.24
N ASN A 55 16.44 -5.55 14.23
CA ASN A 55 15.78 -6.46 13.28
C ASN A 55 15.74 -5.90 11.84
N TRP A 56 16.11 -4.64 11.63
CA TRP A 56 16.20 -4.02 10.31
C TRP A 56 17.61 -4.06 9.70
N GLN A 57 18.64 -4.39 10.50
CA GLN A 57 20.02 -4.48 10.02
C GLN A 57 20.22 -5.68 9.08
N CYS A 58 19.61 -6.82 9.42
CA CYS A 58 19.58 -8.03 8.60
C CYS A 58 18.12 -8.52 8.46
N LEU A 59 17.51 -8.27 7.30
CA LEU A 59 16.19 -8.75 6.95
C LEU A 59 16.33 -10.04 6.16
N ASP A 60 16.02 -11.17 6.79
CA ASP A 60 15.94 -12.47 6.13
C ASP A 60 14.66 -12.59 5.30
N ASP A 61 14.64 -13.48 4.31
CA ASP A 61 13.45 -13.74 3.46
C ASP A 61 12.19 -14.07 4.27
N GLN A 62 12.35 -14.81 5.37
CA GLN A 62 11.25 -15.10 6.28
C GLN A 62 10.73 -13.84 6.99
N ALA A 63 11.62 -12.94 7.42
CA ALA A 63 11.24 -11.68 8.06
C ALA A 63 10.51 -10.76 7.08
N MET A 64 10.95 -10.72 5.82
CA MET A 64 10.26 -9.99 4.75
C MET A 64 8.85 -10.55 4.49
N GLY A 65 8.71 -11.88 4.45
CA GLY A 65 7.40 -12.52 4.30
C GLY A 65 6.44 -12.18 5.44
N VAL A 66 6.92 -12.16 6.69
CA VAL A 66 6.10 -11.77 7.85
C VAL A 66 5.69 -10.30 7.75
N LEU A 67 6.61 -9.40 7.40
CA LEU A 67 6.30 -7.98 7.22
C LEU A 67 5.22 -7.76 6.16
N PHE A 68 5.32 -8.44 5.02
CA PHE A 68 4.39 -8.32 3.91
C PHE A 68 3.00 -8.90 4.20
N HIS A 69 2.89 -9.96 5.01
CA HIS A 69 1.59 -10.58 5.28
C HIS A 69 0.90 -10.03 6.53
N HIS A 70 1.65 -9.53 7.50
CA HIS A 70 1.13 -9.20 8.83
C HIS A 70 1.24 -7.72 9.20
N VAL A 71 2.20 -6.99 8.63
CA VAL A 71 2.53 -5.62 9.04
C VAL A 71 2.17 -4.57 7.98
N SER A 72 2.30 -4.88 6.69
CA SER A 72 2.07 -3.90 5.59
C SER A 72 0.64 -3.36 5.53
N ASP A 73 -0.34 -4.16 5.94
CA ASP A 73 -1.76 -3.80 5.86
C ASP A 73 -2.24 -2.99 7.08
N LEU A 74 -1.37 -2.83 8.09
CA LEU A 74 -1.71 -2.12 9.31
C LEU A 74 -1.65 -0.61 9.10
N LEU A 75 -2.65 0.09 9.62
CA LEU A 75 -2.69 1.54 9.60
C LEU A 75 -1.72 2.11 10.64
N SER A 76 -0.78 2.93 10.18
CA SER A 76 0.03 3.80 11.04
C SER A 76 -0.78 5.04 11.45
N GLU A 77 -0.55 5.55 12.67
CA GLU A 77 -1.15 6.80 13.17
C GLU A 77 -0.28 8.03 12.84
N GLN A 78 0.57 7.93 11.82
CA GLN A 78 1.36 9.08 11.38
C GLN A 78 0.45 10.19 10.89
N GLN A 79 0.90 11.43 11.07
CA GLN A 79 0.13 12.60 10.67
C GLN A 79 -0.22 12.51 9.18
N ALA A 80 -1.52 12.64 8.88
CA ALA A 80 -2.01 12.55 7.52
C ALA A 80 -1.36 13.65 6.67
N GLU A 81 -0.52 13.24 5.73
CA GLU A 81 0.08 14.15 4.78
C GLU A 81 -0.90 14.57 3.69
N HIS A 82 -0.55 15.64 2.97
CA HIS A 82 -1.31 16.04 1.82
C HIS A 82 -1.31 14.92 0.77
N ILE A 83 -2.49 14.59 0.26
CA ILE A 83 -2.66 13.42 -0.63
C ILE A 83 -1.83 13.52 -1.92
N THR A 84 -1.54 14.73 -2.42
CA THR A 84 -0.67 14.89 -3.61
C THR A 84 0.78 14.50 -3.32
N THR A 85 1.25 14.74 -2.09
CA THR A 85 2.56 14.33 -1.61
C THR A 85 2.67 12.80 -1.61
N ARG A 86 1.66 12.13 -1.04
CA ARG A 86 1.60 10.65 -1.02
C ARG A 86 1.54 10.04 -2.42
N LEU A 87 0.76 10.64 -3.33
CA LEU A 87 0.69 10.20 -4.73
C LEU A 87 2.03 10.38 -5.45
N PHE A 88 2.78 11.43 -5.14
CA PHE A 88 4.11 11.61 -5.68
C PHE A 88 5.11 10.59 -5.14
N ASP A 89 5.11 10.33 -3.84
CA ASP A 89 5.94 9.28 -3.25
C ASP A 89 5.66 7.93 -3.90
N LEU A 90 4.38 7.57 -4.08
CA LEU A 90 3.98 6.35 -4.79
C LEU A 90 4.50 6.33 -6.23
N THR A 91 4.40 7.46 -6.94
CA THR A 91 4.92 7.58 -8.32
C THR A 91 6.44 7.36 -8.35
N ARG A 92 7.16 7.86 -7.34
CA ARG A 92 8.61 7.67 -7.22
C ARG A 92 8.99 6.23 -6.90
N LEU A 93 8.30 5.60 -5.95
CA LEU A 93 8.50 4.21 -5.57
C LEU A 93 8.26 3.29 -6.78
N ASN A 94 7.22 3.56 -7.57
CA ASN A 94 6.97 2.83 -8.80
C ASN A 94 8.11 2.98 -9.82
N LEU A 95 8.75 4.17 -9.91
CA LEU A 95 9.92 4.36 -10.76
C LEU A 95 11.13 3.57 -10.24
N GLN A 96 11.40 3.61 -8.92
CA GLN A 96 12.46 2.79 -8.31
C GLN A 96 12.26 1.31 -8.61
N LEU A 97 11.03 0.82 -8.39
CA LEU A 97 10.68 -0.57 -8.65
C LEU A 97 10.86 -0.93 -10.13
N ALA A 98 10.39 -0.08 -11.05
CA ALA A 98 10.53 -0.31 -12.48
C ALA A 98 11.99 -0.35 -12.96
N VAL A 99 12.87 0.43 -12.34
CA VAL A 99 14.32 0.40 -12.58
C VAL A 99 14.90 -0.93 -12.12
N VAL A 100 14.56 -1.37 -10.91
CA VAL A 100 15.03 -2.66 -10.36
C VAL A 100 14.52 -3.83 -11.20
N GLU A 101 13.26 -3.78 -11.65
CA GLU A 101 12.64 -4.79 -12.51
C GLU A 101 13.01 -4.66 -14.00
N GLN A 102 13.79 -3.64 -14.39
CA GLN A 102 14.21 -3.35 -15.77
C GLN A 102 13.04 -3.19 -16.77
N LYS A 103 11.90 -2.66 -16.31
CA LYS A 103 10.69 -2.45 -17.12
C LYS A 103 10.73 -1.10 -17.85
N THR A 104 11.42 -1.03 -18.98
CA THR A 104 11.62 0.20 -19.78
C THR A 104 10.33 0.96 -20.12
N ALA A 105 9.27 0.26 -20.54
CA ALA A 105 7.99 0.89 -20.87
C ALA A 105 7.30 1.56 -19.65
N LEU A 106 7.51 1.03 -18.44
CA LEU A 106 6.97 1.62 -17.21
C LEU A 106 7.81 2.83 -16.81
N ILE A 107 9.13 2.74 -16.95
CA ILE A 107 10.07 3.82 -16.69
C ILE A 107 9.69 5.07 -17.50
N GLU A 108 9.57 4.95 -18.83
CA GLU A 108 9.21 6.08 -19.70
C GLU A 108 7.87 6.72 -19.31
N ARG A 109 6.86 5.90 -19.00
CA ARG A 109 5.54 6.39 -18.57
C ARG A 109 5.63 7.21 -17.28
N VAL A 110 6.40 6.73 -16.30
CA VAL A 110 6.55 7.41 -15.02
C VAL A 110 7.42 8.66 -15.15
N LEU A 111 8.46 8.63 -15.99
CA LEU A 111 9.27 9.80 -16.31
C LEU A 111 8.43 10.91 -16.95
N ASN A 112 7.59 10.58 -17.94
CA ASN A 112 6.66 11.53 -18.54
C ASN A 112 5.73 12.14 -17.48
N ARG A 113 5.24 11.33 -16.53
CA ARG A 113 4.43 11.84 -15.43
C ARG A 113 5.20 12.79 -14.51
N ILE A 114 6.47 12.52 -14.23
CA ILE A 114 7.33 13.41 -13.45
C ILE A 114 7.57 14.73 -14.20
N ARG A 115 7.77 14.69 -15.52
CA ARG A 115 7.90 15.90 -16.36
C ARG A 115 6.64 16.76 -16.35
N GLU A 116 5.46 16.13 -16.45
CA GLU A 116 4.18 16.84 -16.31
C GLU A 116 4.06 17.53 -14.94
N LEU A 117 4.45 16.85 -13.86
CA LEU A 117 4.45 17.44 -12.52
C LEU A 117 5.46 18.57 -12.39
N ALA A 118 6.64 18.45 -13.01
CA ALA A 118 7.65 19.50 -13.06
C ALA A 118 7.13 20.74 -13.81
N GLY A 119 6.49 20.57 -14.96
CA GLY A 119 5.87 21.68 -15.69
C GLY A 119 4.71 22.33 -14.91
N ALA A 120 3.92 21.53 -14.18
CA ALA A 120 2.89 22.06 -13.30
C ALA A 120 3.47 22.86 -12.11
N LEU A 121 4.62 22.46 -11.58
CA LEU A 121 5.35 23.21 -10.55
C LEU A 121 5.93 24.51 -11.09
N GLU A 122 6.46 24.50 -12.31
CA GLU A 122 6.98 25.69 -12.98
C GLU A 122 5.91 26.77 -13.16
N ALA A 123 4.68 26.38 -13.52
CA ALA A 123 3.53 27.29 -13.59
C ALA A 123 3.21 27.98 -12.25
N VAL A 124 3.62 27.39 -11.12
CA VAL A 124 3.47 27.94 -9.76
C VAL A 124 4.76 28.62 -9.26
N GLY A 125 5.70 28.93 -10.17
CA GLY A 125 7.00 29.58 -9.89
C GLY A 125 6.93 30.97 -9.24
N ASN A 126 5.74 31.52 -9.01
CA ASN A 126 5.56 32.73 -8.21
C ASN A 126 5.80 32.48 -6.70
N VAL A 127 5.66 31.24 -6.22
CA VAL A 127 5.92 30.89 -4.83
C VAL A 127 7.43 30.91 -4.55
N PRO A 128 7.93 31.65 -3.53
CA PRO A 128 9.36 31.80 -3.26
C PRO A 128 10.12 30.47 -3.09
N VAL A 129 9.48 29.49 -2.45
CA VAL A 129 10.06 28.16 -2.19
C VAL A 129 10.22 27.35 -3.50
N VAL A 130 9.27 27.50 -4.43
CA VAL A 130 9.34 26.88 -5.77
C VAL A 130 10.40 27.60 -6.61
N ARG A 131 10.42 28.94 -6.56
CA ARG A 131 11.42 29.78 -7.27
C ARG A 131 12.85 29.39 -6.94
N ALA A 132 13.13 29.11 -5.67
CA ALA A 132 14.46 28.67 -5.22
C ALA A 132 14.91 27.31 -5.79
N GLN A 133 13.99 26.52 -6.34
CA GLN A 133 14.26 25.20 -6.91
C GLN A 133 14.00 25.12 -8.43
N LEU A 134 13.71 26.25 -9.10
CA LEU A 134 13.38 26.29 -10.53
C LEU A 134 14.46 25.70 -11.42
N GLU A 135 15.73 25.99 -11.16
CA GLU A 135 16.86 25.43 -11.92
C GLU A 135 16.82 23.89 -11.97
N ARG A 136 16.39 23.27 -10.88
CA ARG A 136 16.26 21.81 -10.78
C ARG A 136 14.99 21.28 -11.42
N ILE A 137 13.90 22.03 -11.30
CA ILE A 137 12.64 21.71 -11.99
C ILE A 137 12.90 21.67 -13.51
N HIS A 138 13.65 22.63 -14.04
CA HIS A 138 14.08 22.62 -15.43
C HIS A 138 15.01 21.44 -15.74
N ALA A 139 16.04 21.19 -14.93
CA ALA A 139 16.94 20.06 -15.15
C ALA A 139 16.19 18.71 -15.22
N VAL A 140 15.16 18.51 -14.40
CA VAL A 140 14.35 17.28 -14.38
C VAL A 140 13.48 17.12 -15.63
N GLN A 141 13.16 18.20 -16.34
CA GLN A 141 12.43 18.15 -17.60
C GLN A 141 13.33 17.70 -18.76
N GLU A 142 14.62 18.00 -18.72
CA GLU A 142 15.58 17.63 -19.75
C GLU A 142 15.84 16.11 -19.78
N ASP A 143 15.99 15.54 -20.98
CA ASP A 143 16.31 14.13 -21.17
C ASP A 143 17.70 13.78 -20.63
N GLU A 144 18.67 14.69 -20.79
CA GLU A 144 20.07 14.53 -20.36
C GLU A 144 20.21 14.24 -18.86
N TYR A 145 19.33 14.82 -18.04
CA TYR A 145 19.33 14.58 -16.60
C TYR A 145 19.05 13.12 -16.25
N TRP A 146 18.32 12.41 -17.11
CA TRP A 146 17.97 11.01 -16.92
C TRP A 146 18.97 10.05 -17.57
N GLU A 147 20.01 10.53 -18.24
CA GLU A 147 21.07 9.66 -18.75
C GLU A 147 21.92 9.13 -17.59
N GLY A 148 22.03 7.80 -17.47
CA GLY A 148 22.79 7.16 -16.37
C GLY A 148 22.14 7.30 -14.98
N PHE A 149 20.82 7.52 -14.92
CA PHE A 149 20.10 7.72 -13.67
C PHE A 149 20.16 6.51 -12.71
N ALA A 150 20.45 6.79 -11.43
CA ALA A 150 20.58 5.77 -10.38
C ALA A 150 19.50 5.92 -9.28
N LEU A 151 19.26 4.83 -8.53
CA LEU A 151 18.32 4.80 -7.40
C LEU A 151 18.51 5.92 -6.35
N PRO A 152 19.73 6.42 -6.10
CA PRO A 152 19.93 7.53 -5.17
C PRO A 152 19.45 8.89 -5.70
N MET A 153 19.63 9.13 -7.01
CA MET A 153 19.26 10.38 -7.68
C MET A 153 17.73 10.57 -7.75
N ILE A 154 17.02 9.57 -8.27
CA ILE A 154 16.20 8.78 -7.38
C ILE A 154 15.49 9.46 -6.18
N GLU A 155 15.80 8.91 -5.03
CA GLU A 155 15.40 9.33 -3.70
C GLU A 155 15.67 10.82 -3.42
N TYR A 156 16.77 11.36 -3.94
CA TYR A 156 17.09 12.78 -3.78
C TYR A 156 16.02 13.69 -4.38
N LEU A 157 15.56 13.39 -5.60
CA LEU A 157 14.48 14.09 -6.26
C LEU A 157 13.20 14.06 -5.41
N ARG A 158 12.90 12.89 -4.81
CA ARG A 158 11.73 12.70 -3.96
C ARG A 158 11.73 13.70 -2.82
N ARG A 159 12.82 13.71 -2.04
CA ARG A 159 12.97 14.57 -0.86
C ARG A 159 12.84 16.07 -1.18
N ARG A 160 13.38 16.49 -2.33
CA ARG A 160 13.39 17.91 -2.73
C ARG A 160 12.05 18.38 -3.29
N LEU A 161 11.39 17.57 -4.11
CA LEU A 161 10.11 17.96 -4.73
C LEU A 161 8.90 17.67 -3.83
N ARG A 162 8.99 16.75 -2.87
CA ARG A 162 7.90 16.36 -1.95
C ARG A 162 7.18 17.57 -1.33
N GLY A 163 7.93 18.53 -0.79
CA GLY A 163 7.38 19.73 -0.15
C GLY A 163 6.84 20.77 -1.13
N LEU A 164 7.18 20.68 -2.43
CA LEU A 164 6.74 21.63 -3.45
C LEU A 164 5.42 21.20 -4.09
N ILE A 165 5.16 19.90 -4.17
CA ILE A 165 4.01 19.32 -4.88
C ILE A 165 2.66 19.67 -4.25
N GLN A 166 2.65 20.06 -2.97
CA GLN A 166 1.45 20.60 -2.32
C GLN A 166 0.97 21.93 -2.93
N PHE A 167 1.85 22.67 -3.62
CA PHE A 167 1.51 23.95 -4.26
C PHE A 167 0.91 23.79 -5.65
N ILE A 168 0.87 22.58 -6.22
CA ILE A 168 0.22 22.35 -7.50
C ILE A 168 -1.29 22.53 -7.31
N ASP A 169 -1.80 23.61 -7.87
CA ASP A 169 -3.16 24.06 -7.67
C ASP A 169 -4.16 23.05 -8.28
N ARG A 170 -5.11 22.59 -7.48
CA ARG A 170 -6.07 21.51 -7.85
C ARG A 170 -7.16 21.97 -8.82
N THR A 171 -7.05 23.17 -9.37
CA THR A 171 -8.14 23.98 -9.96
C THR A 171 -8.81 23.38 -11.20
N ARG A 172 -8.52 22.13 -11.59
CA ARG A 172 -9.21 21.40 -12.66
C ARG A 172 -9.62 19.96 -12.32
N SER A 173 -9.79 19.59 -11.05
CA SER A 173 -10.56 18.37 -10.79
C SER A 173 -12.03 18.65 -11.11
N LYS A 174 -12.46 18.22 -12.30
CA LYS A 174 -13.87 18.29 -12.73
C LYS A 174 -14.68 17.57 -11.66
N SER A 175 -15.56 18.27 -10.95
CA SER A 175 -16.42 17.65 -9.95
C SER A 175 -17.29 16.59 -10.63
N ILE A 176 -16.98 15.31 -10.40
CA ILE A 176 -17.81 14.21 -10.89
C ILE A 176 -18.94 14.04 -9.88
N TYR A 177 -20.14 14.46 -10.27
CA TYR A 177 -21.35 14.15 -9.52
C TYR A 177 -21.79 12.73 -9.88
N SER A 178 -21.45 11.76 -9.03
CA SER A 178 -22.06 10.42 -9.08
C SER A 178 -23.36 10.45 -8.29
N ALA A 179 -24.49 10.53 -8.99
CA ALA A 179 -25.79 10.23 -8.41
C ALA A 179 -25.91 8.71 -8.30
N LEU A 180 -25.62 8.17 -7.11
CA LEU A 180 -25.90 6.78 -6.78
C LEU A 180 -27.36 6.71 -6.33
N ASN A 181 -28.25 6.24 -7.20
CA ASN A 181 -29.58 5.83 -6.80
C ASN A 181 -29.48 4.38 -6.33
N ASP A 182 -29.67 4.16 -5.03
CA ASP A 182 -29.83 2.82 -4.48
C ASP A 182 -31.19 2.28 -4.94
N GLU A 183 -31.18 1.35 -5.89
CA GLU A 183 -32.35 0.54 -6.19
C GLU A 183 -32.39 -0.62 -5.19
N ILE A 184 -33.39 -0.60 -4.30
CA ILE A 184 -33.71 -1.76 -3.47
C ILE A 184 -34.27 -2.85 -4.39
N GLY A 185 -33.38 -3.70 -4.91
CA GLY A 185 -33.77 -4.89 -5.65
C GLY A 185 -34.46 -5.92 -4.74
N GLU A 186 -35.28 -6.78 -5.33
CA GLU A 186 -35.84 -7.92 -4.60
C GLU A 186 -34.71 -8.84 -4.10
N ALA A 187 -34.83 -9.29 -2.84
CA ALA A 187 -33.89 -10.21 -2.23
C ALA A 187 -33.91 -11.53 -3.01
N THR A 188 -32.95 -11.72 -3.92
CA THR A 188 -32.70 -13.02 -4.54
C THR A 188 -31.90 -13.85 -3.55
N GLU A 189 -32.55 -14.86 -2.97
CA GLU A 189 -31.86 -15.95 -2.29
C GLU A 189 -30.98 -16.67 -3.33
N ASN A 190 -29.74 -16.23 -3.48
CA ASN A 190 -28.69 -16.99 -4.15
C ASN A 190 -28.28 -18.15 -3.25
N LEU A 191 -29.22 -19.08 -3.03
CA LEU A 191 -28.93 -20.43 -2.59
C LEU A 191 -28.22 -21.13 -3.76
N LYS A 192 -26.92 -20.81 -3.94
CA LYS A 192 -26.02 -21.58 -4.78
C LYS A 192 -26.09 -23.03 -4.29
N GLN A 193 -26.87 -23.84 -5.01
CA GLN A 193 -26.90 -25.29 -4.98
C GLN A 193 -26.91 -25.93 -3.58
N LEU A 194 -28.01 -25.78 -2.84
CA LEU A 194 -28.39 -26.79 -1.85
C LEU A 194 -29.20 -27.93 -2.48
N SER A 195 -28.96 -28.24 -3.76
CA SER A 195 -29.64 -29.29 -4.52
C SER A 195 -28.89 -30.61 -4.51
N ASP A 196 -28.18 -30.94 -3.43
CA ASP A 196 -27.72 -32.33 -3.21
C ASP A 196 -28.86 -33.17 -2.62
N ARG A 197 -29.92 -33.36 -3.41
CA ARG A 197 -31.04 -34.27 -3.09
C ARG A 197 -30.52 -35.70 -2.79
N ARG A 198 -29.36 -36.05 -3.35
CA ARG A 198 -28.61 -37.30 -3.05
C ARG A 198 -28.05 -37.35 -1.62
N LYS A 199 -27.59 -36.25 -1.03
CA LYS A 199 -27.10 -36.22 0.36
C LYS A 199 -28.23 -36.40 1.37
N MET A 200 -29.43 -35.87 1.08
CA MET A 200 -30.59 -36.01 1.98
C MET A 200 -31.07 -37.46 2.13
N ALA A 201 -31.07 -38.26 1.06
CA ALA A 201 -31.45 -39.67 1.12
C ALA A 201 -30.46 -40.51 1.95
N GLN A 202 -29.16 -40.24 1.80
CA GLN A 202 -28.11 -40.91 2.58
C GLN A 202 -28.11 -40.46 4.04
N TYR A 203 -28.35 -39.17 4.29
CA TYR A 203 -28.51 -38.62 5.64
C TYR A 203 -29.70 -39.27 6.37
N ARG A 204 -30.87 -39.39 5.72
CA ARG A 204 -32.03 -40.10 6.29
C ARG A 204 -31.71 -41.55 6.62
N LYS A 205 -31.07 -42.31 5.72
CA LYS A 205 -30.67 -43.70 6.01
C LYS A 205 -29.73 -43.81 7.22
N LYS A 206 -28.74 -42.91 7.35
CA LYS A 206 -27.84 -42.88 8.51
C LYS A 206 -28.57 -42.51 9.79
N LEU A 207 -29.49 -41.54 9.72
CA LEU A 207 -30.28 -41.10 10.86
C LEU A 207 -31.23 -42.20 11.35
N GLU A 208 -31.90 -42.91 10.44
CA GLU A 208 -32.75 -44.06 10.76
C GLU A 208 -31.95 -45.21 11.39
N ALA A 209 -30.77 -45.51 10.85
CA ALA A 209 -29.87 -46.51 11.44
C ALA A 209 -29.40 -46.10 12.84
N PHE A 210 -29.08 -44.81 13.03
CA PHE A 210 -28.68 -44.27 14.34
C PHE A 210 -29.83 -44.30 15.36
N ILE A 211 -31.05 -43.98 14.94
CA ILE A 211 -32.24 -44.04 15.80
C ILE A 211 -32.54 -45.50 16.19
N ARG A 212 -32.47 -46.45 15.25
CA ARG A 212 -32.67 -47.88 15.55
C ARG A 212 -31.57 -48.45 16.45
N ALA A 213 -30.32 -48.03 16.29
CA ALA A 213 -29.21 -48.48 17.13
C ALA A 213 -29.29 -47.89 18.56
N ASN A 214 -29.91 -46.73 18.72
CA ASN A 214 -29.98 -45.99 19.99
C ASN A 214 -31.41 -45.84 20.52
N GLU A 215 -32.31 -46.81 20.27
CA GLU A 215 -33.71 -46.75 20.73
C GLU A 215 -33.84 -46.61 22.25
N ASN A 216 -32.88 -47.15 23.00
CA ASN A 216 -32.86 -47.11 24.47
C ASN A 216 -32.21 -45.83 25.03
N HIS A 217 -31.75 -44.91 24.17
CA HIS A 217 -31.17 -43.65 24.62
C HIS A 217 -32.29 -42.70 25.07
N SER A 218 -32.22 -42.22 26.31
CA SER A 218 -33.27 -41.43 26.98
C SER A 218 -33.76 -40.23 26.16
N ALA A 219 -32.87 -39.58 25.41
CA ALA A 219 -33.22 -38.46 24.52
C ALA A 219 -34.09 -38.86 23.29
N ILE A 220 -33.89 -40.06 22.73
CA ILE A 220 -34.64 -40.56 21.56
C ILE A 220 -36.01 -41.08 21.98
N ALA A 221 -36.07 -41.77 23.13
CA ALA A 221 -37.33 -42.24 23.73
C ALA A 221 -38.28 -41.06 24.03
N LYS A 222 -37.72 -39.95 24.55
CA LYS A 222 -38.48 -38.73 24.82
C LYS A 222 -39.06 -38.11 23.54
N LEU A 223 -38.25 -38.01 22.47
CA LEU A 223 -38.70 -37.50 21.17
C LEU A 223 -39.81 -38.34 20.51
N ARG A 224 -39.83 -39.65 20.78
CA ARG A 224 -40.82 -40.58 20.24
C ARG A 224 -42.15 -40.56 21.01
N HIS A 225 -42.10 -40.32 22.32
CA HIS A 225 -43.27 -40.28 23.19
C HIS A 225 -43.88 -38.89 23.40
N ASP A 226 -43.15 -37.80 23.13
CA ASP A 226 -43.62 -36.41 23.30
C ASP A 226 -44.46 -35.87 22.11
N ARG A 227 -45.14 -36.72 21.33
CA ARG A 227 -46.19 -36.26 20.40
C ARG A 227 -47.57 -36.33 21.07
N ARG A 228 -47.96 -35.23 21.72
CA ARG A 228 -49.34 -34.78 21.88
C ARG A 228 -49.48 -33.39 21.30
#